data_AF-A0A3D3TGH9-F1
#
_entry.id   AF-A0A3D3TGH9-F1
#
_cell.length_a   1.000
_cell.length_b   1.000
_cell.length_c   1.000
_cell.angle_alpha   90.00
_cell.angle_beta   90.00
_cell.angle_gamma   90.00
#
_symmetry.space_group_name_H-M   'P 1'
#
loop_
_entity.id
_entity.type
_entity.pdbx_description
1 polymer ?
#
loop_
_entity_poly.entity_id
_entity_poly.type
_entity_poly.pdbx_seq_one_letter_code
_entity_poly.pdbx_strand_id
1 'polypeptide(L)'
;MHQPFIILSALNLSLFIMHEFDAFRKGEWRMFAFLKPLGEKFQYNLFLWLHLPLLLFVFYYFGTVIDGGHTTLWMVWNSLMILHLIVHLTALKWKSNVFDAFSFIWIGGTGLTSLINIILILI
;
A
#
# COMPACT_ATOMS: atom_id res chain seq x y z
N MET A 1 -8.36 -11.17 17.40
CA MET A 1 -6.91 -10.98 17.21
C MET A 1 -6.29 -10.46 18.51
N HIS A 2 -5.07 -10.87 18.87
CA HIS A 2 -4.39 -10.36 20.06
C HIS A 2 -3.88 -8.93 19.86
N GLN A 3 -3.70 -8.17 20.94
CA GLN A 3 -3.20 -6.78 20.93
C GLN A 3 -1.95 -6.53 20.04
N PRO A 4 -0.95 -7.44 19.97
CA PRO A 4 0.20 -7.25 19.08
C PRO A 4 -0.16 -7.16 17.60
N PHE A 5 -1.18 -7.88 17.14
CA PHE A 5 -1.64 -7.84 15.74
C PHE A 5 -2.28 -6.50 15.38
N ILE A 6 -2.98 -5.88 16.34
CA ILE A 6 -3.62 -4.58 16.14
C ILE A 6 -2.55 -3.50 15.94
N ILE A 7 -1.54 -3.47 16.82
CA ILE A 7 -0.45 -2.49 16.74
C ILE A 7 0.34 -2.67 15.44
N LEU A 8 0.69 -3.90 15.09
CA LEU A 8 1.44 -4.18 13.86
C LEU A 8 0.63 -3.84 12.60
N SER A 9 -0.68 -4.12 12.61
CA SER A 9 -1.59 -3.73 11.51
C SER A 9 -1.75 -2.21 11.42
N ALA A 10 -1.79 -1.49 12.55
CA ALA A 10 -1.83 -0.03 12.57
C ALA A 10 -0.54 0.59 12.01
N LEU A 11 0.62 0.03 12.37
CA LEU A 11 1.90 0.43 11.80
C LEU A 11 1.95 0.17 10.29
N ASN A 12 1.52 -1.01 9.86
CA ASN A 12 1.42 -1.37 8.44
C ASN A 12 0.58 -0.36 7.65
N LEU A 13 -0.62 -0.03 8.14
CA LEU A 13 -1.49 0.97 7.52
C LEU A 13 -0.88 2.36 7.50
N SER A 14 -0.20 2.75 8.57
CA SER A 14 0.47 4.05 8.65
C SER A 14 1.57 4.16 7.58
N LEU A 15 2.38 3.11 7.42
CA LEU A 15 3.43 3.05 6.39
C LEU A 15 2.83 3.06 4.98
N PHE A 16 1.71 2.36 4.78
CA PHE A 16 0.98 2.38 3.51
C PHE A 16 0.46 3.78 3.17
N ILE A 17 -0.19 4.46 4.12
CA ILE A 17 -0.68 5.83 3.91
C ILE A 17 0.48 6.81 3.64
N MET A 18 1.60 6.66 4.34
CA MET A 18 2.79 7.48 4.08
C MET A 18 3.39 7.21 2.70
N HIS A 19 3.36 5.96 2.23
CA HIS A 19 3.70 5.61 0.85
C HIS A 19 2.78 6.33 -0.13
N GLU A 20 1.46 6.32 0.08
CA GLU A 20 0.52 7.01 -0.80
C GLU A 20 0.76 8.54 -0.81
N PHE A 21 1.05 9.17 0.32
CA PHE A 21 1.42 10.59 0.34
C PHE A 21 2.69 10.89 -0.46
N ASP A 22 3.71 10.02 -0.36
CA ASP A 22 4.91 10.16 -1.16
C ASP A 22 4.63 9.90 -2.65
N ALA A 23 3.77 8.93 -2.98
CA ALA A 23 3.30 8.65 -4.34
C ALA A 23 2.64 9.88 -4.99
N PHE A 24 1.78 10.59 -4.26
CA PHE A 24 1.20 11.84 -4.71
C PHE A 24 2.26 12.92 -4.95
N ARG A 25 3.21 13.06 -4.02
CA ARG A 25 4.31 14.04 -4.13
C ARG A 25 5.20 13.75 -5.35
N LYS A 26 5.51 12.47 -5.60
CA LYS A 26 6.40 12.01 -6.67
C LYS A 26 5.71 11.92 -8.02
N GLY A 27 4.38 11.94 -8.04
CA GLY A 27 3.59 11.83 -9.25
C GLY A 27 3.60 10.40 -9.81
N GLU A 28 3.32 9.40 -8.95
CA GLU A 28 3.33 7.98 -9.33
C GLU A 28 2.47 7.69 -10.56
N TRP A 29 1.38 8.43 -10.79
CA TRP A 29 0.55 8.27 -11.98
C TRP A 29 1.32 8.36 -13.30
N ARG A 30 2.46 9.07 -13.33
CA ARG A 30 3.36 9.19 -14.49
C ARG A 30 4.13 7.90 -14.79
N MET A 31 4.21 6.96 -13.83
CA MET A 31 4.85 5.67 -13.99
C MET A 31 4.07 4.76 -14.95
N PHE A 32 2.74 4.84 -14.92
CA PHE A 32 1.85 3.95 -15.67
C PHE A 32 1.86 4.26 -17.16
N ALA A 33 2.52 3.39 -17.94
CA ALA A 33 2.64 3.56 -19.38
C ALA A 33 1.29 3.67 -20.11
N PHE A 34 0.27 2.95 -19.64
CA PHE A 34 -1.09 2.98 -20.20
C PHE A 34 -1.85 4.30 -19.93
N LEU A 35 -1.41 5.09 -18.94
CA LEU A 35 -1.98 6.42 -18.66
C LEU A 35 -1.31 7.52 -19.48
N LYS A 36 -0.13 7.30 -20.05
CA LYS A 36 0.63 8.30 -20.82
C LYS A 36 -0.15 9.00 -21.95
N PRO A 37 -1.05 8.32 -22.70
CA PRO A 37 -1.86 8.99 -23.72
C PRO A 37 -2.85 10.01 -23.15
N LEU A 38 -3.17 9.92 -21.85
CA LEU A 38 -4.07 10.82 -21.17
C LEU A 38 -3.31 12.08 -20.75
N GLY A 39 -3.93 13.26 -20.83
CA GLY A 39 -3.32 14.49 -20.32
C GLY A 39 -3.02 14.39 -18.83
N GLU A 40 -1.93 14.99 -18.36
CA GLU A 40 -1.44 14.85 -16.97
C GLU A 40 -2.50 15.20 -15.92
N LYS A 41 -3.29 16.25 -16.15
CA LYS A 41 -4.41 16.62 -15.26
C LYS A 41 -5.42 15.48 -15.10
N PHE A 42 -5.68 14.73 -16.17
CA PHE A 42 -6.59 13.58 -16.13
C PHE A 42 -5.95 12.41 -15.40
N GLN A 43 -4.66 12.13 -15.63
CA GLN A 43 -3.93 11.08 -14.91
C GLN A 43 -3.96 11.33 -13.40
N TYR A 44 -3.67 12.56 -12.97
CA TYR A 44 -3.75 12.98 -11.58
C TYR A 44 -5.16 12.81 -11.00
N ASN A 45 -6.20 13.29 -11.70
CA ASN A 45 -7.57 13.16 -11.22
C ASN A 45 -8.00 11.70 -11.10
N LEU A 46 -7.67 10.86 -12.08
CA LEU A 46 -7.96 9.44 -12.04
C LEU A 46 -7.26 8.78 -10.84
N PHE A 47 -5.97 9.07 -10.65
CA PHE A 47 -5.21 8.60 -9.51
C PHE A 47 -5.91 9.02 -8.20
N LEU A 48 -6.20 10.32 -8.01
CA LEU A 48 -6.90 10.83 -6.83
C LEU A 48 -8.23 10.13 -6.56
N TRP A 49 -9.08 9.98 -7.58
CA TRP A 49 -10.39 9.34 -7.42
C TRP A 49 -10.31 7.86 -7.09
N LEU A 50 -9.29 7.15 -7.57
CA LEU A 50 -9.07 5.74 -7.21
C LEU A 50 -8.60 5.56 -5.77
N HIS A 51 -8.00 6.59 -5.14
CA HIS A 51 -7.58 6.52 -3.75
C HIS A 51 -8.74 6.66 -2.76
N LEU A 52 -9.83 7.33 -3.13
CA LEU A 52 -10.99 7.45 -2.25
C LEU A 52 -11.60 6.08 -1.85
N PRO A 53 -11.96 5.18 -2.79
CA PRO A 53 -12.45 3.86 -2.43
C PRO A 53 -11.39 3.01 -1.72
N LEU A 54 -10.10 3.20 -2.04
CA LEU A 54 -9.00 2.54 -1.36
C LEU A 54 -8.90 2.95 0.12
N LEU A 55 -9.02 4.24 0.43
CA LEU A 55 -9.02 4.76 1.80
C LEU A 55 -10.25 4.26 2.58
N LEU A 56 -11.43 4.23 1.96
CA LEU A 56 -12.63 3.64 2.58
C LEU A 56 -12.42 2.16 2.91
N PHE A 57 -11.81 1.41 1.99
CA PHE A 57 -11.48 0.00 2.20
C PHE A 57 -10.45 -0.18 3.33
N VAL A 58 -9.43 0.67 3.41
CA VAL A 58 -8.43 0.66 4.50
C VAL A 58 -9.08 0.87 5.87
N PHE A 59 -9.96 1.87 5.99
CA PHE A 59 -10.65 2.14 7.26
C PHE A 59 -11.59 1.01 7.65
N TYR A 60 -12.33 0.45 6.68
CA TYR A 60 -13.16 -0.73 6.90
C TYR A 60 -12.33 -1.92 7.40
N TYR A 61 -11.23 -2.23 6.69
CA TYR A 61 -10.30 -3.28 7.08
C TYR A 61 -9.79 -3.08 8.51
N PHE A 62 -9.34 -1.88 8.86
CA PHE A 62 -8.82 -1.62 10.21
C PHE A 62 -9.88 -1.84 11.30
N GLY A 63 -11.14 -1.45 11.05
CA GLY A 63 -12.27 -1.76 11.93
C GLY A 63 -12.39 -3.28 12.18
N THR A 64 -12.31 -4.09 11.13
CA THR A 64 -12.36 -5.56 11.26
C THR A 64 -11.20 -6.15 12.06
N VAL A 65 -10.03 -5.50 12.06
CA VAL A 65 -8.87 -5.91 12.85
C VAL A 65 -9.11 -5.62 14.34
N ILE A 66 -9.67 -4.46 14.67
CA ILE A 66 -10.02 -4.07 16.04
C ILE A 66 -11.08 -5.00 16.62
N ASP A 67 -12.13 -5.28 15.84
CA ASP A 67 -13.21 -6.19 16.24
C ASP A 67 -12.76 -7.67 16.29
N GLY A 68 -11.53 -7.95 15.85
CA GLY A 68 -10.91 -9.26 15.90
C GLY A 68 -11.50 -10.28 14.92
N GLY A 69 -12.29 -9.83 13.93
CA GLY A 69 -13.32 -10.65 13.28
C GLY A 69 -13.03 -11.24 11.90
N HIS A 70 -11.94 -10.90 11.20
CA HIS A 70 -11.81 -11.32 9.78
C HIS A 70 -10.39 -11.73 9.35
N THR A 71 -9.95 -12.91 9.77
CA THR A 71 -8.65 -13.49 9.38
C THR A 71 -8.44 -13.53 7.88
N THR A 72 -9.47 -13.87 7.09
CA THR A 72 -9.38 -13.89 5.62
C THR A 72 -9.08 -12.51 5.05
N LEU A 73 -9.82 -11.47 5.47
CA LEU A 73 -9.59 -10.11 4.98
C LEU A 73 -8.20 -9.61 5.39
N TRP A 74 -7.77 -9.95 6.60
CA TRP A 74 -6.44 -9.65 7.09
C TRP A 74 -5.35 -10.37 6.26
N MET A 75 -5.52 -11.64 5.90
CA MET A 75 -4.58 -12.35 5.03
C MET A 75 -4.52 -11.73 3.63
N VAL A 76 -5.67 -11.37 3.07
CA VAL A 76 -5.78 -10.70 1.76
C VAL A 76 -5.05 -9.36 1.80
N TRP A 77 -5.28 -8.53 2.82
CA TRP A 77 -4.62 -7.25 2.99
C TRP A 77 -3.09 -7.40 3.03
N ASN A 78 -2.57 -8.25 3.92
CA ASN A 78 -1.14 -8.43 4.07
C ASN A 78 -0.49 -9.00 2.79
N SER A 79 -1.19 -9.91 2.10
CA SER A 79 -0.71 -10.47 0.82
C SER A 79 -0.69 -9.40 -0.29
N LEU A 80 -1.71 -8.53 -0.34
CA LEU A 80 -1.78 -7.40 -1.26
C LEU A 80 -0.61 -6.44 -1.05
N MET A 81 -0.29 -6.10 0.20
CA MET A 81 0.81 -5.20 0.54
C MET A 81 2.20 -5.75 0.17
N ILE A 82 2.41 -7.07 0.33
CA ILE A 82 3.63 -7.73 -0.14
C ILE A 82 3.70 -7.68 -1.67
N LEU A 83 2.60 -7.98 -2.35
CA LEU A 83 2.53 -7.90 -3.81
C LEU A 83 2.78 -6.47 -4.30
N HIS A 84 2.24 -5.46 -3.60
CA HIS A 84 2.45 -4.05 -3.90
C HIS A 84 3.94 -3.68 -3.81
N LEU A 85 4.63 -4.09 -2.75
CA LEU A 85 6.08 -3.93 -2.67
C LEU A 85 6.81 -4.62 -3.85
N ILE A 86 6.42 -5.83 -4.21
CA ILE A 86 7.00 -6.55 -5.37
C ILE A 86 6.80 -5.73 -6.66
N VAL A 87 5.61 -5.17 -6.88
CA VAL A 87 5.34 -4.29 -8.02
C VAL A 87 6.32 -3.12 -8.04
N HIS A 88 6.54 -2.43 -6.92
CA HIS A 88 7.53 -1.35 -6.85
C HIS A 88 8.96 -1.80 -7.10
N LEU A 89 9.36 -2.97 -6.58
CA LEU A 89 10.68 -3.53 -6.85
C LEU A 89 10.86 -3.86 -8.34
N THR A 90 9.82 -4.34 -9.02
CA THR A 90 9.87 -4.55 -10.47
C THR A 90 9.89 -3.22 -11.23
N ALA A 91 9.18 -2.21 -10.73
CA ALA A 91 9.10 -0.89 -11.31
C ALA A 91 10.41 -0.08 -11.21
N LEU A 92 11.35 -0.47 -10.35
CA LEU A 92 12.72 0.09 -10.34
C LEU A 92 13.40 0.06 -11.72
N LYS A 93 13.06 -0.92 -12.56
CA LYS A 93 13.60 -1.07 -13.92
C LYS A 93 12.91 -0.17 -14.94
N TRP A 94 11.79 0.47 -14.59
CA TRP A 94 11.01 1.27 -15.52
C TRP A 94 11.67 2.63 -15.71
N LYS A 95 11.82 3.06 -16.96
CA LYS A 95 12.33 4.41 -17.30
C LYS A 95 11.47 5.54 -16.71
N SER A 96 10.20 5.26 -16.43
CA SER A 96 9.25 6.20 -15.85
C SER A 96 9.20 6.16 -14.32
N ASN A 97 10.01 5.33 -13.65
CA ASN A 97 10.04 5.27 -12.19
C ASN A 97 10.40 6.62 -11.58
N VAL A 98 9.56 7.09 -10.65
CA VAL A 98 9.75 8.37 -9.96
C VAL A 98 10.26 8.21 -8.53
N PHE A 99 10.29 6.98 -8.00
CA PHE A 99 10.66 6.70 -6.62
C PHE A 99 12.16 6.61 -6.40
N ASP A 100 12.60 7.14 -5.26
CA ASP A 100 13.98 7.08 -4.79
C ASP A 100 14.10 6.19 -3.54
N ALA A 101 15.31 6.06 -3.00
CA ALA A 101 15.57 5.21 -1.85
C ALA A 101 14.72 5.59 -0.61
N PHE A 102 14.33 6.85 -0.46
CA PHE A 102 13.50 7.30 0.66
C PHE A 102 12.05 6.82 0.50
N SER A 103 11.50 6.87 -0.70
CA SER A 103 10.19 6.28 -1.03
C SER A 103 10.11 4.81 -0.63
N PHE A 104 11.19 4.06 -0.81
CA PHE A 104 11.27 2.64 -0.46
C PHE A 104 11.24 2.35 1.04
N ILE A 105 11.46 3.35 1.91
CA ILE A 105 11.27 3.18 3.36
C ILE A 105 9.78 2.90 3.65
N TRP A 106 8.88 3.63 3.00
CA TRP A 106 7.43 3.53 3.25
C TRP A 106 6.84 2.24 2.70
N ILE A 107 7.02 1.97 1.40
CA ILE A 107 6.53 0.74 0.79
C ILE A 107 7.27 -0.50 1.29
N GLY A 108 8.59 -0.39 1.52
CA GLY A 108 9.39 -1.47 2.09
C GLY A 108 8.94 -1.81 3.50
N GLY A 109 8.69 -0.80 4.34
CA GLY A 109 8.12 -0.98 5.67
C GLY A 109 6.72 -1.60 5.62
N THR A 110 5.88 -1.18 4.67
CA THR A 110 4.55 -1.75 4.43
C THR A 110 4.63 -3.25 4.09
N GLY A 111 5.49 -3.63 3.13
CA GLY A 111 5.69 -5.03 2.78
C GLY A 111 6.31 -5.85 3.91
N LEU A 112 7.29 -5.30 4.63
CA LEU A 112 7.96 -5.99 5.75
C LEU A 112 7.00 -6.26 6.91
N THR A 113 6.23 -5.25 7.34
CA THR A 113 5.24 -5.44 8.41
C THR A 113 4.15 -6.44 8.00
N SER A 114 3.80 -6.49 6.72
CA SER A 114 2.87 -7.49 6.18
C SER A 114 3.41 -8.91 6.23
N LEU A 115 4.70 -9.08 5.89
CA LEU A 115 5.38 -10.36 6.00
C LEU A 115 5.46 -10.84 7.45
N ILE A 116 5.82 -9.95 8.37
CA ILE A 116 5.87 -10.27 9.81
C ILE A 116 4.48 -10.67 10.30
N ASN A 117 3.44 -9.92 9.93
CA ASN A 117 2.05 -10.27 10.21
C ASN A 117 1.78 -11.73 9.81
N ILE A 118 1.97 -12.10 8.54
CA ILE A 118 1.72 -13.46 8.06
C ILE A 118 2.57 -14.51 8.79
N ILE A 119 3.83 -14.23 9.10
CA ILE A 119 4.67 -15.19 9.86
C ILE A 119 4.09 -15.44 11.25
N LEU A 120 3.61 -14.38 11.94
CA LEU A 120 3.05 -14.49 13.28
C LEU A 120 1.75 -15.31 13.36
N ILE A 121 1.05 -15.55 12.25
CA ILE A 121 -0.13 -16.43 12.26
C ILE A 121 0.23 -17.91 12.02
N LEU A 122 1.43 -18.17 11.49
CA LEU A 122 1.92 -19.53 11.20
C LEU A 122 2.66 -20.17 12.38
N ILE A 123 2.92 -19.40 13.43
CA ILE A 123 3.62 -19.79 14.66
C ILE A 123 2.62 -19.75 15.81
#